data_AF-A0A9P7XUQ9-F1
#
_entry.id   AF-A0A9P7XUQ9-F1
#
_cell.length_a   1.000
_cell.length_b   1.000
_cell.length_c   1.000
_cell.angle_alpha   90.00
_cell.angle_beta   90.00
_cell.angle_gamma   90.00
#
_symmetry.space_group_name_H-M   'P 1'
#
loop_
_entity.id
_entity.type
_entity.pdbx_description
1 polymer ?
#
loop_
_entity_poly.entity_id
_entity_poly.type
_entity_poly.pdbx_seq_one_letter_code
_entity_poly.pdbx_strand_id
1 'polypeptide(L)'
;MLPETIRQQQIDTTIRFSGFDSLGTNPDFRFDYWYGVREALHDIGVCVHTARVPPFSGIQNRAEALRSYIERTVPHGTELNLIGHSMGGLDCRYLISHLQSPHFKVRSLTTLGTPHRGSPFADYVMSDIVGRARLEAFWTLLGLVGIERGAAENLTTYYLKNEFNPNTPNQPGVSYFSYAASFEPGYFSRFRFPWQVIMDREGPNDGLVSVKSAQWGKYIRTIPNADHMDLMNWVNALAWSRARFPWALGGSSHDPEGRPKGAFETDNDDEGDRNSPKEEPALFNAIELYLEISDMLHEHDL
;
A
#
# COMPACT_ATOMS: atom_id res chain seq x y z
N MET A 1 -31.61 -25.64 -30.58
CA MET A 1 -32.08 -24.48 -29.82
C MET A 1 -32.42 -24.96 -28.42
N LEU A 2 -31.58 -24.59 -27.44
CA LEU A 2 -31.73 -24.92 -26.02
C LEU A 2 -32.08 -23.62 -25.26
N PRO A 3 -32.82 -23.69 -24.14
CA PRO A 3 -33.70 -22.62 -23.67
C PRO A 3 -32.98 -21.49 -22.91
N GLU A 4 -33.56 -20.29 -22.98
CA GLU A 4 -33.16 -19.00 -22.40
C GLU A 4 -33.04 -18.90 -20.86
N THR A 5 -32.92 -20.02 -20.13
CA THR A 5 -32.99 -20.03 -18.66
C THR A 5 -31.64 -19.98 -17.92
N ILE A 6 -30.52 -19.70 -18.60
CA ILE A 6 -29.19 -19.52 -17.98
C ILE A 6 -28.68 -18.08 -18.16
N ARG A 7 -29.57 -17.08 -18.00
CA ARG A 7 -29.18 -15.66 -18.07
C ARG A 7 -29.70 -14.82 -16.90
N GLN A 8 -29.99 -15.45 -15.76
CA GLN A 8 -30.47 -14.77 -14.56
C GLN A 8 -29.95 -15.43 -13.28
N GLN A 9 -28.63 -15.47 -13.12
CA GLN A 9 -28.01 -15.66 -11.80
C GLN A 9 -26.60 -15.07 -11.76
N GLN A 10 -26.44 -13.89 -12.36
CA GLN A 10 -25.41 -12.97 -11.93
C GLN A 10 -25.97 -12.29 -10.69
N ILE A 11 -25.85 -12.98 -9.55
CA ILE A 11 -26.16 -12.39 -8.26
C ILE A 11 -25.17 -11.25 -8.10
N ASP A 12 -25.71 -10.04 -8.23
CA ASP A 12 -25.11 -8.79 -7.83
C ASP A 12 -24.79 -8.87 -6.33
N THR A 13 -23.67 -9.49 -5.97
CA THR A 13 -23.08 -9.42 -4.64
C THR A 13 -22.20 -8.17 -4.54
N THR A 14 -22.73 -7.02 -4.96
CA THR A 14 -22.25 -5.73 -4.44
C THR A 14 -22.78 -5.59 -3.02
N ILE A 15 -22.21 -6.36 -2.10
CA ILE A 15 -22.45 -6.21 -0.67
C ILE A 15 -21.75 -4.92 -0.23
N ARG A 16 -22.50 -3.80 -0.25
CA ARG A 16 -22.08 -2.50 0.29
C ARG A 16 -22.28 -2.49 1.81
N PHE A 17 -21.20 -2.64 2.59
CA PHE A 17 -21.22 -2.40 4.03
C PHE A 17 -20.12 -1.42 4.45
N SER A 18 -20.47 -0.48 5.33
CA SER A 18 -19.66 0.69 5.69
C SER A 18 -18.38 0.38 6.50
N GLY A 19 -17.27 1.00 6.06
CA GLY A 19 -15.96 1.10 6.73
C GLY A 19 -15.09 -0.14 6.49
N PHE A 20 -13.86 -0.13 5.98
CA PHE A 20 -12.74 0.83 5.94
C PHE A 20 -12.19 0.95 4.50
N ASP A 21 -13.06 1.08 3.51
CA ASP A 21 -12.68 1.59 2.19
C ASP A 21 -12.55 3.14 2.24
N SER A 22 -12.20 3.69 3.40
CA SER A 22 -12.40 5.10 3.74
C SER A 22 -11.68 5.54 5.01
N LEU A 23 -10.86 6.59 4.94
CA LEU A 23 -10.45 7.38 6.11
C LEU A 23 -11.48 8.51 6.35
N GLY A 24 -12.12 8.50 7.52
CA GLY A 24 -13.12 9.50 7.95
C GLY A 24 -14.24 8.88 8.78
N THR A 25 -14.64 9.52 9.89
CA THR A 25 -15.84 9.15 10.66
C THR A 25 -17.13 9.70 10.04
N ASN A 26 -16.99 10.54 9.01
CA ASN A 26 -18.09 11.19 8.31
C ASN A 26 -18.47 10.37 7.06
N PRO A 27 -19.71 9.85 6.95
CA PRO A 27 -20.13 9.01 5.83
C PRO A 27 -19.99 9.65 4.44
N ASP A 28 -19.89 10.99 4.36
CA ASP A 28 -19.78 11.76 3.10
C ASP A 28 -18.34 11.87 2.56
N PHE A 29 -17.32 11.51 3.33
CA PHE A 29 -15.91 11.57 2.93
C PHE A 29 -15.26 10.21 3.10
N ARG A 30 -15.31 9.39 2.04
CA ARG A 30 -14.74 8.04 2.00
C ARG A 30 -13.63 7.96 0.95
N PHE A 31 -12.42 7.62 1.38
CA PHE A 31 -11.23 7.42 0.52
C PHE A 31 -10.75 5.96 0.53
N ASP A 32 -10.88 5.27 -0.61
CA ASP A 32 -10.45 3.88 -0.76
C ASP A 32 -8.94 3.72 -0.51
N TYR A 33 -8.56 2.69 0.26
CA TYR A 33 -7.15 2.44 0.59
C TYR A 33 -6.33 2.08 -0.66
N TRP A 34 -6.90 1.33 -1.61
CA TRP A 34 -6.30 0.97 -2.91
C TRP A 34 -7.03 1.71 -4.04
N TYR A 35 -6.91 3.04 -4.09
CA TYR A 35 -7.73 3.87 -4.97
C TYR A 35 -7.55 3.51 -6.46
N GLY A 36 -8.61 3.07 -7.13
CA GLY A 36 -8.61 2.72 -8.57
C GLY A 36 -7.90 1.41 -8.93
N VAL A 37 -7.17 0.81 -7.99
CA VAL A 37 -6.40 -0.43 -8.20
C VAL A 37 -7.34 -1.63 -8.28
N ARG A 38 -8.34 -1.67 -7.41
CA ARG A 38 -9.31 -2.77 -7.36
C ARG A 38 -10.08 -2.85 -8.67
N GLU A 39 -10.54 -1.70 -9.17
CA GLU A 39 -11.31 -1.57 -10.40
C GLU A 39 -10.45 -2.00 -11.60
N ALA A 40 -9.23 -1.48 -11.72
CA ALA A 40 -8.33 -1.83 -12.82
C ALA A 40 -8.01 -3.33 -12.89
N LEU A 41 -7.77 -3.97 -11.73
CA LEU A 41 -7.56 -5.42 -11.66
C LEU A 41 -8.84 -6.20 -12.00
N HIS A 42 -10.00 -5.73 -11.55
CA HIS A 42 -11.29 -6.35 -11.90
C HIS A 42 -11.58 -6.28 -13.41
N ASP A 43 -11.22 -5.17 -14.06
CA ASP A 43 -11.46 -4.94 -15.49
C ASP A 43 -10.67 -5.90 -16.37
N ILE A 44 -9.52 -6.39 -15.90
CA ILE A 44 -8.74 -7.45 -16.56
C ILE A 44 -9.15 -8.88 -16.13
N GLY A 45 -10.22 -9.03 -15.35
CA GLY A 45 -10.78 -10.31 -14.94
C GLY A 45 -10.18 -10.92 -13.67
N VAL A 46 -9.37 -10.18 -12.91
CA VAL A 46 -8.82 -10.65 -11.63
C VAL A 46 -9.88 -10.54 -10.54
N CYS A 47 -10.06 -11.62 -9.77
CA CYS A 47 -10.91 -11.60 -8.58
C CYS A 47 -10.17 -10.95 -7.40
N VAL A 48 -10.56 -9.73 -7.03
CA VAL A 48 -9.87 -8.95 -5.99
C VAL A 48 -10.66 -8.90 -4.69
N HIS A 49 -9.99 -9.26 -3.59
CA HIS A 49 -10.51 -9.12 -2.24
C HIS A 49 -9.67 -8.14 -1.43
N THR A 50 -10.31 -7.09 -0.90
CA THR A 50 -9.67 -6.09 -0.05
C THR A 50 -9.93 -6.42 1.42
N ALA A 51 -8.93 -6.99 2.08
CA ALA A 51 -9.04 -7.38 3.48
C ALA A 51 -9.01 -6.17 4.43
N ARG A 52 -9.87 -6.21 5.45
CA ARG A 52 -9.87 -5.24 6.55
C ARG A 52 -9.31 -5.89 7.81
N VAL A 53 -8.23 -5.32 8.33
CA VAL A 53 -7.62 -5.71 9.60
C VAL A 53 -7.65 -4.55 10.59
N PRO A 54 -7.61 -4.81 11.91
CA PRO A 54 -7.62 -3.73 12.90
C PRO A 54 -6.39 -2.81 12.71
N PRO A 55 -6.59 -1.48 12.59
CA PRO A 55 -5.50 -0.55 12.27
C PRO A 55 -4.44 -0.46 13.38
N PHE A 56 -4.83 -0.64 14.64
CA PHE A 56 -4.00 -0.32 15.81
C PHE A 56 -3.50 -1.54 16.59
N SER A 57 -3.63 -2.76 16.06
CA SER A 57 -3.19 -3.98 16.75
C SER A 57 -1.83 -4.49 16.27
N GLY A 58 -1.18 -5.33 17.09
CA GLY A 58 0.06 -6.00 16.73
C GLY A 58 -0.11 -7.02 15.60
N ILE A 59 1.01 -7.45 15.01
CA ILE A 59 1.03 -8.29 13.79
C ILE A 59 0.18 -9.56 13.96
N GLN A 60 0.26 -10.23 15.11
CA GLN A 60 -0.52 -11.45 15.38
C GLN A 60 -2.02 -11.21 15.27
N ASN A 61 -2.56 -10.22 15.99
CA ASN A 61 -4.00 -9.93 15.99
C ASN A 61 -4.49 -9.51 14.60
N ARG A 62 -3.66 -8.78 13.85
CA ARG A 62 -3.96 -8.38 12.47
C ARG A 62 -3.99 -9.60 11.55
N ALA A 63 -3.04 -10.52 11.69
CA ALA A 63 -3.00 -11.75 10.92
C ALA A 63 -4.19 -12.69 11.24
N GLU A 64 -4.62 -12.79 12.50
CA GLU A 64 -5.82 -13.53 12.89
C GLU A 64 -7.09 -12.93 12.27
N ALA A 65 -7.21 -11.61 12.26
CA ALA A 65 -8.30 -10.91 11.59
C ALA A 65 -8.26 -11.11 10.07
N LEU A 66 -7.07 -11.08 9.46
CA LEU A 66 -6.87 -11.35 8.03
C LEU A 66 -7.32 -12.76 7.67
N ARG A 67 -6.88 -13.78 8.44
CA ARG A 67 -7.31 -15.16 8.26
C ARG A 67 -8.83 -15.28 8.32
N SER A 68 -9.42 -14.70 9.35
CA SER A 68 -10.87 -14.75 9.57
C SER A 68 -11.64 -14.04 8.45
N TYR A 69 -11.08 -12.96 7.89
CA TYR A 69 -11.65 -12.29 6.72
C TYR A 69 -11.63 -13.22 5.50
N ILE A 70 -10.49 -13.85 5.20
CA ILE A 70 -10.35 -14.74 4.05
C ILE A 70 -11.34 -15.91 4.17
N GLU A 71 -11.37 -16.60 5.31
CA GLU A 71 -12.25 -17.75 5.56
C GLU A 71 -13.75 -17.42 5.38
N ARG A 72 -14.16 -16.17 5.62
CA ARG A 72 -15.55 -15.74 5.40
C ARG A 72 -15.86 -15.29 3.98
N THR A 73 -14.84 -14.94 3.18
CA THR A 73 -15.05 -14.20 1.93
C THR A 73 -14.78 -15.05 0.69
N VAL A 74 -13.84 -15.99 0.75
CA VAL A 74 -13.51 -16.87 -0.38
C VAL A 74 -14.17 -18.24 -0.21
N PRO A 75 -14.45 -19.00 -1.28
CA PRO A 75 -14.89 -20.39 -1.17
C PRO A 75 -13.83 -21.31 -0.55
N HIS A 76 -14.27 -22.42 0.05
CA HIS A 76 -13.35 -23.45 0.54
C HIS A 76 -12.54 -24.06 -0.61
N GLY A 77 -11.24 -24.26 -0.40
CA GLY A 77 -10.31 -24.79 -1.39
C GLY A 77 -9.71 -23.73 -2.33
N THR A 78 -9.99 -22.45 -2.10
CA THR A 78 -9.42 -21.35 -2.91
C THR A 78 -7.90 -21.29 -2.75
N GLU A 79 -7.19 -21.26 -3.88
CA GLU A 79 -5.79 -20.86 -3.93
C GLU A 79 -5.71 -19.33 -4.11
N LEU A 80 -4.86 -18.65 -3.35
CA LEU A 80 -4.81 -17.19 -3.32
C LEU A 80 -3.39 -16.62 -3.33
N ASN A 81 -3.26 -15.44 -3.93
CA ASN A 81 -2.06 -14.60 -3.92
C ASN A 81 -2.28 -13.41 -2.98
N LEU A 82 -1.37 -13.21 -2.04
CA LEU A 82 -1.43 -12.11 -1.09
C LEU A 82 -0.60 -10.93 -1.60
N ILE A 83 -1.15 -9.73 -1.56
CA ILE A 83 -0.40 -8.49 -1.76
C ILE A 83 -0.47 -7.68 -0.46
N GLY A 84 0.68 -7.43 0.15
CA GLY A 84 0.80 -6.76 1.44
C GLY A 84 1.58 -5.46 1.33
N HIS A 85 0.94 -4.33 1.65
CA HIS A 85 1.61 -3.04 1.76
C HIS A 85 2.07 -2.77 3.20
N SER A 86 3.26 -2.22 3.38
CA SER A 86 3.78 -1.80 4.69
C SER A 86 3.67 -2.92 5.74
N MET A 87 3.07 -2.67 6.90
CA MET A 87 2.82 -3.68 7.93
C MET A 87 1.96 -4.87 7.44
N GLY A 88 1.12 -4.68 6.43
CA GLY A 88 0.32 -5.75 5.83
C GLY A 88 1.13 -6.92 5.27
N GLY A 89 2.37 -6.66 4.80
CA GLY A 89 3.28 -7.73 4.40
C GLY A 89 3.77 -8.57 5.58
N LEU A 90 3.91 -7.98 6.77
CA LEU A 90 4.23 -8.71 8.00
C LEU A 90 3.04 -9.54 8.49
N ASP A 91 1.83 -8.99 8.40
CA ASP A 91 0.58 -9.72 8.72
C ASP A 91 0.46 -10.96 7.84
N CYS A 92 0.70 -10.83 6.53
CA CYS A 92 0.68 -11.95 5.59
C CYS A 92 1.76 -12.99 5.91
N ARG A 93 2.99 -12.57 6.23
CA ARG A 93 4.06 -13.49 6.65
C ARG A 93 3.67 -14.27 7.90
N TYR A 94 3.13 -13.58 8.91
CA TYR A 94 2.67 -14.23 10.13
C TYR A 94 1.55 -15.24 9.85
N LEU A 95 0.57 -14.86 9.02
CA LEU A 95 -0.51 -15.74 8.59
C LEU A 95 0.02 -17.01 7.91
N ILE A 96 0.95 -16.85 6.97
CA ILE A 96 1.53 -17.97 6.22
C ILE A 96 2.32 -18.91 7.15
N SER A 97 3.14 -18.36 8.05
CA SER A 97 4.02 -19.16 8.90
C SER A 97 3.29 -19.82 10.07
N HIS A 98 2.31 -19.14 10.67
CA HIS A 98 1.71 -19.53 11.96
C HIS A 98 0.22 -19.86 11.91
N LEU A 99 -0.53 -19.31 10.94
CA LEU A 99 -2.00 -19.39 10.91
C LEU A 99 -2.50 -20.11 9.66
N GLN A 100 -1.84 -21.20 9.28
CA GLN A 100 -2.26 -22.04 8.15
C GLN A 100 -3.72 -22.49 8.34
N SER A 101 -4.51 -22.37 7.28
CA SER A 101 -5.92 -22.76 7.27
C SER A 101 -6.15 -23.88 6.26
N PRO A 102 -6.97 -24.90 6.57
CA PRO A 102 -7.40 -25.87 5.57
C PRO A 102 -8.39 -25.28 4.56
N HIS A 103 -8.93 -24.09 4.83
CA HIS A 103 -9.96 -23.46 4.01
C HIS A 103 -9.43 -22.86 2.71
N PHE A 104 -8.17 -22.43 2.69
CA PHE A 104 -7.54 -21.80 1.55
C PHE A 104 -6.04 -22.11 1.53
N LYS A 105 -5.41 -21.97 0.37
CA LYS A 105 -3.96 -22.18 0.21
C LYS A 105 -3.31 -20.93 -0.35
N VAL A 106 -2.33 -20.40 0.37
CA VAL A 106 -1.53 -19.27 -0.12
C VAL A 106 -0.51 -19.78 -1.13
N ARG A 107 -0.49 -19.18 -2.33
CA ARG A 107 0.45 -19.51 -3.42
C ARG A 107 1.60 -18.53 -3.48
N SER A 108 1.33 -17.26 -3.24
CA SER A 108 2.36 -16.23 -3.22
C SER A 108 2.08 -15.11 -2.22
N LEU A 109 3.15 -14.40 -1.85
CA LEU A 109 3.11 -13.13 -1.14
C LEU A 109 3.99 -12.12 -1.88
N THR A 110 3.38 -11.06 -2.39
CA THR A 110 4.07 -9.87 -2.89
C THR A 110 3.99 -8.75 -1.86
N THR A 111 5.14 -8.23 -1.42
CA THR A 111 5.19 -7.11 -0.48
C THR A 111 5.59 -5.80 -1.15
N LEU A 112 4.99 -4.70 -0.69
CA LEU A 112 5.23 -3.34 -1.17
C LEU A 112 5.62 -2.46 0.02
N GLY A 113 6.88 -2.00 0.07
CA GLY A 113 7.34 -1.12 1.15
C GLY A 113 7.24 -1.73 2.55
N THR A 114 7.23 -3.06 2.68
CA THR A 114 7.08 -3.72 3.99
C THR A 114 8.37 -3.65 4.80
N PRO A 115 8.37 -3.18 6.06
CA PRO A 115 9.59 -3.08 6.85
C PRO A 115 10.05 -4.44 7.37
N HIS A 116 10.50 -5.39 6.54
CA HIS A 116 10.85 -6.75 6.96
C HIS A 116 11.97 -6.81 8.01
N ARG A 117 12.80 -5.78 8.10
CA ARG A 117 13.90 -5.66 9.09
C ARG A 117 13.70 -4.48 10.04
N GLY A 118 12.48 -3.97 10.11
CA GLY A 118 12.10 -2.79 10.90
C GLY A 118 12.35 -1.47 10.19
N SER A 119 11.94 -0.39 10.84
CA SER A 119 12.21 0.96 10.39
C SER A 119 13.14 1.65 11.39
N PRO A 120 14.27 2.22 10.94
CA PRO A 120 15.10 3.06 11.79
C PRO A 120 14.35 4.28 12.33
N PHE A 121 13.29 4.72 11.65
CA PHE A 121 12.40 5.75 12.15
C PHE A 121 11.56 5.25 13.34
N ALA A 122 11.08 4.01 13.31
CA ALA A 122 10.43 3.39 14.46
C ALA A 122 11.39 3.25 15.66
N ASP A 123 12.65 2.88 15.42
CA ASP A 123 13.67 2.85 16.49
C ASP A 123 13.94 4.24 17.08
N TYR A 124 14.08 5.26 16.23
CA TYR A 124 14.29 6.64 16.65
C TYR A 124 13.16 7.10 17.59
N VAL A 125 11.92 6.84 17.19
CA VAL A 125 10.73 7.14 17.98
C VAL A 125 10.78 6.43 19.33
N MET A 126 11.05 5.12 19.33
CA MET A 126 11.07 4.32 20.56
C MET A 126 12.19 4.78 21.52
N SER A 127 13.32 5.22 20.97
CA SER A 127 14.43 5.78 21.76
C SER A 127 14.16 7.19 22.31
N ASP A 128 13.35 8.00 21.61
CA ASP A 128 13.00 9.39 22.01
C ASP A 128 11.77 9.46 22.94
N ILE A 129 11.31 8.32 23.47
CA ILE A 129 10.25 8.20 24.50
C ILE A 129 10.60 8.94 25.81
N VAL A 130 11.80 9.51 25.95
CA VAL A 130 12.15 10.41 27.07
C VAL A 130 11.61 11.86 26.86
N GLY A 131 11.21 12.24 25.64
CA GLY A 131 10.69 13.58 25.32
C GLY A 131 9.17 13.67 25.18
N ARG A 132 8.43 13.82 26.29
CA ARG A 132 6.94 13.82 26.34
C ARG A 132 6.22 14.77 25.34
N ALA A 133 6.84 15.85 24.87
CA ALA A 133 6.20 16.83 23.99
C ALA A 133 6.22 16.47 22.49
N ARG A 134 7.22 15.70 22.02
CA ARG A 134 7.28 15.24 20.61
C ARG A 134 6.39 14.02 20.37
N LEU A 135 6.02 13.34 21.46
CA LEU A 135 5.28 12.09 21.45
C LEU A 135 3.81 12.25 21.03
N GLU A 136 3.14 13.33 21.44
CA GLU A 136 1.72 13.57 21.09
C GLU A 136 1.54 14.03 19.63
N ALA A 137 2.38 14.95 19.15
CA ALA A 137 2.41 15.33 17.73
C ALA A 137 2.79 14.14 16.83
N PHE A 138 3.61 13.24 17.36
CA PHE A 138 3.96 11.99 16.71
C PHE A 138 2.81 10.98 16.66
N TRP A 139 2.09 10.73 17.76
CA TRP A 139 0.86 9.91 17.72
C TRP A 139 -0.20 10.50 16.81
N THR A 140 -0.26 11.83 16.73
CA THR A 140 -1.14 12.53 15.77
C THR A 140 -0.70 12.25 14.33
N LEU A 141 0.59 12.39 14.00
CA LEU A 141 1.12 12.12 12.65
C LEU A 141 1.02 10.65 12.26
N LEU A 142 1.27 9.74 13.21
CA LEU A 142 1.10 8.31 13.00
C LEU A 142 -0.37 7.91 12.90
N GLY A 143 -1.25 8.48 13.72
CA GLY A 143 -2.70 8.28 13.61
C GLY A 143 -3.26 8.75 12.26
N LEU A 144 -2.68 9.82 11.69
CA LEU A 144 -2.96 10.28 10.33
C LEU A 144 -2.45 9.33 9.22
N VAL A 145 -1.57 8.38 9.54
CA VAL A 145 -1.18 7.26 8.66
C VAL A 145 -1.62 5.89 9.21
N GLY A 146 -2.48 5.87 10.23
CA GLY A 146 -3.08 4.66 10.82
C GLY A 146 -2.18 3.82 11.75
N ILE A 147 -1.08 4.35 12.27
CA ILE A 147 -0.12 3.63 13.14
C ILE A 147 -0.26 4.15 14.59
N GLU A 148 -0.31 3.27 15.59
CA GLU A 148 -0.34 3.65 17.02
C GLU A 148 0.76 2.92 17.83
N ARG A 149 0.84 3.20 19.14
CA ARG A 149 1.94 2.82 20.05
C ARG A 149 2.25 1.33 20.08
N GLY A 150 1.24 0.47 20.00
CA GLY A 150 1.43 -0.99 19.92
C GLY A 150 1.96 -1.48 18.56
N ALA A 151 1.69 -0.76 17.47
CA ALA A 151 2.23 -1.08 16.16
C ALA A 151 3.70 -0.64 16.03
N ALA A 152 4.08 0.49 16.62
CA ALA A 152 5.45 0.99 16.57
C ALA A 152 6.49 0.00 17.15
N GLU A 153 6.17 -0.67 18.27
CA GLU A 153 7.04 -1.69 18.86
C GLU A 153 7.31 -2.86 17.90
N ASN A 154 6.26 -3.32 17.20
CA ASN A 154 6.35 -4.39 16.21
C ASN A 154 7.05 -3.98 14.91
N LEU A 155 7.35 -2.70 14.72
CA LEU A 155 8.04 -2.17 13.55
C LEU A 155 9.49 -1.76 13.84
N THR A 156 9.96 -1.91 15.09
CA THR A 156 11.36 -1.67 15.45
C THR A 156 12.30 -2.66 14.76
N THR A 157 13.53 -2.22 14.48
CA THR A 157 14.53 -3.10 13.88
C THR A 157 14.94 -4.22 14.84
N TYR A 158 14.94 -3.95 16.14
CA TYR A 158 15.23 -4.97 17.16
C TYR A 158 14.17 -6.08 17.14
N TYR A 159 12.89 -5.74 17.26
CA TYR A 159 11.81 -6.73 17.28
C TYR A 159 11.81 -7.54 15.98
N LEU A 160 11.88 -6.89 14.81
CA LEU A 160 11.79 -7.63 13.55
C LEU A 160 13.01 -8.51 13.27
N LYS A 161 14.22 -8.11 13.68
CA LYS A 161 15.43 -8.93 13.50
C LYS A 161 15.56 -10.06 14.52
N ASN A 162 15.21 -9.83 15.78
CA ASN A 162 15.50 -10.77 16.87
C ASN A 162 14.30 -11.61 17.30
N GLU A 163 13.07 -11.12 17.10
CA GLU A 163 11.85 -11.81 17.53
C GLU A 163 11.04 -12.30 16.33
N PHE A 164 10.64 -11.40 15.41
CA PHE A 164 9.70 -11.76 14.36
C PHE A 164 10.33 -12.66 13.28
N ASN A 165 11.45 -12.26 12.68
CA ASN A 165 12.06 -12.99 11.56
C ASN A 165 12.55 -14.40 11.94
N PRO A 166 13.23 -14.61 13.08
CA PRO A 166 13.64 -15.96 13.49
C PRO A 166 12.45 -16.89 13.71
N ASN A 167 11.34 -16.35 14.22
CA ASN A 167 10.12 -17.11 14.50
C ASN A 167 9.15 -17.19 13.31
N THR A 168 9.37 -16.43 12.23
CA THR A 168 8.45 -16.35 11.07
C THR A 168 9.19 -16.67 9.77
N PRO A 169 9.69 -17.93 9.62
CA PRO A 169 10.40 -18.36 8.43
C PRO A 169 9.45 -18.48 7.24
N ASN A 170 10.00 -18.39 6.03
CA ASN A 170 9.24 -18.64 4.81
C ASN A 170 8.75 -20.09 4.78
N GLN A 171 7.52 -20.29 4.32
CA GLN A 171 6.95 -21.62 4.16
C GLN A 171 7.35 -22.21 2.80
N PRO A 172 7.80 -23.48 2.75
CA PRO A 172 8.03 -24.18 1.49
C PRO A 172 6.76 -24.21 0.64
N GLY A 173 6.90 -23.99 -0.67
CA GLY A 173 5.78 -24.00 -1.61
C GLY A 173 5.01 -22.69 -1.74
N VAL A 174 5.42 -21.64 -1.01
CA VAL A 174 4.92 -20.26 -1.21
C VAL A 174 6.00 -19.41 -1.89
N SER A 175 5.62 -18.72 -2.95
CA SER A 175 6.49 -17.75 -3.64
C SER A 175 6.49 -16.41 -2.91
N TYR A 176 7.65 -15.81 -2.68
CA TYR A 176 7.77 -14.52 -1.99
C TYR A 176 8.43 -13.50 -2.92
N PHE A 177 7.75 -12.39 -3.16
CA PHE A 177 8.23 -11.27 -3.96
C PHE A 177 8.22 -9.98 -3.13
N SER A 178 9.10 -9.05 -3.44
CA SER A 178 9.10 -7.74 -2.79
C SER A 178 9.49 -6.60 -3.72
N TYR A 179 8.86 -5.46 -3.48
CA TYR A 179 9.20 -4.18 -4.05
C TYR A 179 9.52 -3.20 -2.93
N ALA A 180 10.49 -2.34 -3.20
CA ALA A 180 10.79 -1.19 -2.38
C ALA A 180 10.37 0.08 -3.12
N ALA A 181 10.27 1.21 -2.42
CA ALA A 181 10.19 2.52 -3.06
C ALA A 181 11.27 3.46 -2.50
N SER A 182 11.59 4.48 -3.27
CA SER A 182 12.49 5.54 -2.84
C SER A 182 12.17 6.84 -3.56
N PHE A 183 12.27 7.94 -2.83
CA PHE A 183 12.06 9.27 -3.36
C PHE A 183 12.93 10.30 -2.63
N GLU A 184 13.02 11.50 -3.17
CA GLU A 184 13.66 12.64 -2.51
C GLU A 184 12.60 13.66 -2.07
N PRO A 185 12.30 13.77 -0.76
CA PRO A 185 11.30 14.71 -0.28
C PRO A 185 11.76 16.16 -0.41
N GLY A 186 10.90 17.01 -0.97
CA GLY A 186 11.04 18.46 -0.86
C GLY A 186 11.02 18.95 0.60
N TYR A 187 11.51 20.17 0.85
CA TYR A 187 11.67 20.72 2.20
C TYR A 187 10.40 20.71 3.06
N PHE A 188 9.23 20.88 2.44
CA PHE A 188 7.94 20.94 3.14
C PHE A 188 7.18 19.59 3.14
N SER A 189 7.80 18.51 2.66
CA SER A 189 7.17 17.19 2.68
C SER A 189 6.98 16.69 4.11
N ARG A 190 5.80 16.12 4.38
CA ARG A 190 5.50 15.43 5.65
C ARG A 190 6.47 14.29 5.96
N PHE A 191 7.07 13.70 4.93
CA PHE A 191 8.02 12.61 5.04
C PHE A 191 9.47 13.09 5.19
N ARG A 192 9.75 14.40 5.06
CA ARG A 192 11.13 14.93 5.07
C ARG A 192 11.92 14.55 6.32
N PHE A 193 11.29 14.61 7.49
CA PHE A 193 11.94 14.28 8.76
C PHE A 193 12.13 12.75 8.93
N PRO A 194 11.08 11.91 8.82
CA PRO A 194 11.24 10.46 8.83
C PRO A 194 12.25 9.93 7.81
N TRP A 195 12.19 10.47 6.59
CA TRP A 195 13.11 10.13 5.51
C TRP A 195 14.56 10.42 5.87
N GLN A 196 14.86 11.55 6.54
CA GLN A 196 16.22 11.88 6.96
C GLN A 196 16.74 10.88 7.98
N VAL A 197 15.91 10.57 8.99
CA VAL A 197 16.25 9.63 10.06
C VAL A 197 16.63 8.26 9.51
N ILE A 198 15.94 7.83 8.46
CA ILE A 198 16.22 6.56 7.76
C ILE A 198 17.40 6.70 6.82
N MET A 199 17.49 7.79 6.05
CA MET A 199 18.58 8.07 5.12
C MET A 199 19.94 8.03 5.81
N ASP A 200 20.03 8.65 6.99
CA ASP A 200 21.26 8.68 7.80
C ASP A 200 21.69 7.30 8.32
N ARG A 201 20.78 6.31 8.36
CA ARG A 201 21.02 4.98 8.97
C ARG A 201 21.07 3.83 7.97
N GLU A 202 20.18 3.83 6.99
CA GLU A 202 19.99 2.72 6.05
C GLU A 202 19.94 3.16 4.58
N GLY A 203 20.02 4.47 4.29
CA GLY A 203 20.10 5.00 2.92
C GLY A 203 18.73 5.21 2.25
N PRO A 204 18.63 4.99 0.93
CA PRO A 204 17.40 5.25 0.16
C PRO A 204 16.15 4.62 0.80
N ASN A 205 15.08 5.39 0.84
CA ASN A 205 13.85 5.02 1.54
C ASN A 205 12.63 5.74 0.98
N ASP A 206 11.45 5.19 1.26
CA ASP A 206 10.14 5.71 0.84
C ASP A 206 9.54 6.72 1.84
N GLY A 207 10.33 7.15 2.83
CA GLY A 207 9.91 8.06 3.89
C GLY A 207 9.53 7.35 5.18
N LEU A 208 9.25 6.05 5.17
CA LEU A 208 8.95 5.29 6.39
C LEU A 208 9.74 3.98 6.48
N VAL A 209 10.17 3.43 5.35
CA VAL A 209 10.86 2.14 5.23
C VAL A 209 12.03 2.27 4.27
N SER A 210 13.20 1.78 4.69
CA SER A 210 14.37 1.75 3.81
C SER A 210 14.22 0.70 2.72
N VAL A 211 14.85 0.94 1.57
CA VAL A 211 14.94 -0.05 0.48
C VAL A 211 15.52 -1.37 1.00
N LYS A 212 16.54 -1.29 1.87
CA LYS A 212 17.16 -2.46 2.50
C LYS A 212 16.20 -3.25 3.39
N SER A 213 15.34 -2.58 4.13
CA SER A 213 14.35 -3.23 4.99
C SER A 213 13.22 -3.84 4.16
N ALA A 214 12.84 -3.21 3.05
CA ALA A 214 11.79 -3.68 2.14
C ALA A 214 12.11 -4.98 1.39
N GLN A 215 13.39 -5.32 1.20
CA GLN A 215 13.79 -6.52 0.45
C GLN A 215 13.44 -7.83 1.17
N TRP A 216 12.62 -8.68 0.55
CA TRP A 216 12.30 -10.02 1.03
C TRP A 216 12.02 -11.00 -0.12
N GLY A 217 12.37 -12.28 0.07
CA GLY A 217 12.21 -13.29 -0.99
C GLY A 217 12.95 -12.90 -2.28
N LYS A 218 12.30 -13.10 -3.43
CA LYS A 218 12.77 -12.58 -4.73
C LYS A 218 12.45 -11.08 -4.80
N TYR A 219 13.47 -10.27 -4.57
CA TYR A 219 13.37 -8.84 -4.74
C TYR A 219 13.25 -8.47 -6.23
N ILE A 220 12.20 -7.71 -6.59
CA ILE A 220 11.93 -7.35 -7.99
C ILE A 220 12.61 -6.03 -8.35
N ARG A 221 12.22 -4.91 -7.73
CA ARG A 221 12.83 -3.59 -7.99
C ARG A 221 12.53 -2.56 -6.90
N THR A 222 13.27 -1.45 -6.94
CA THR A 222 12.87 -0.21 -6.26
C THR A 222 12.04 0.62 -7.23
N ILE A 223 10.87 1.08 -6.80
CA ILE A 223 10.06 2.07 -7.49
C ILE A 223 10.74 3.44 -7.30
N PRO A 224 11.23 4.08 -8.36
CA PRO A 224 11.83 5.42 -8.25
C PRO A 224 10.74 6.47 -8.08
N ASN A 225 11.06 7.56 -7.38
CA ASN A 225 10.20 8.73 -7.18
C ASN A 225 8.82 8.42 -6.60
N ALA A 226 8.73 7.40 -5.73
CA ALA A 226 7.52 7.05 -5.01
C ALA A 226 7.78 7.09 -3.50
N ASP A 227 6.91 7.79 -2.77
CA ASP A 227 6.85 7.73 -1.31
C ASP A 227 6.02 6.52 -0.83
N HIS A 228 5.97 6.34 0.48
CA HIS A 228 5.29 5.19 1.09
C HIS A 228 3.77 5.16 0.79
N MET A 229 3.14 6.31 0.56
CA MET A 229 1.71 6.41 0.25
C MET A 229 1.43 6.32 -1.25
N ASP A 230 2.39 6.71 -2.08
CA ASP A 230 2.31 6.56 -3.54
C ASP A 230 2.06 5.11 -3.94
N LEU A 231 2.66 4.13 -3.24
CA LEU A 231 2.44 2.69 -3.45
C LEU A 231 0.95 2.28 -3.38
N MET A 232 0.11 3.10 -2.74
CA MET A 232 -1.33 2.87 -2.55
C MET A 232 -2.22 3.75 -3.45
N ASN A 233 -1.63 4.55 -4.35
CA ASN A 233 -2.29 5.54 -5.21
C ASN A 233 -2.87 6.78 -4.50
N TRP A 234 -2.44 7.08 -3.28
CA TRP A 234 -3.06 8.14 -2.46
C TRP A 234 -2.77 9.56 -2.95
N VAL A 235 -1.58 9.82 -3.48
CA VAL A 235 -1.23 11.15 -4.01
C VAL A 235 -2.06 11.48 -5.24
N ASN A 236 -2.28 10.49 -6.12
CA ASN A 236 -3.18 10.64 -7.25
C ASN A 236 -4.63 10.86 -6.80
N ALA A 237 -5.13 10.13 -5.79
CA ALA A 237 -6.47 10.36 -5.22
C ALA A 237 -6.64 11.79 -4.64
N LEU A 238 -5.61 12.33 -3.98
CA LEU A 238 -5.58 13.71 -3.48
C LEU A 238 -5.52 14.75 -4.61
N ALA A 239 -4.76 14.48 -5.67
CA ALA A 239 -4.72 15.32 -6.86
C ALA A 239 -6.08 15.34 -7.58
N TRP A 240 -6.70 14.17 -7.77
CA TRP A 240 -8.03 14.03 -8.36
C TRP A 240 -9.14 14.67 -7.52
N SER A 241 -9.10 14.53 -6.19
CA SER A 241 -10.06 15.19 -5.30
C SER A 241 -9.89 16.71 -5.25
N ARG A 242 -8.65 17.23 -5.33
CA ARG A 242 -8.38 18.67 -5.50
C ARG A 242 -8.86 19.21 -6.84
N ALA A 243 -8.69 18.45 -7.92
CA ALA A 243 -9.23 18.80 -9.23
C ALA A 243 -10.77 18.78 -9.25
N ARG A 244 -11.38 17.84 -8.52
CA ARG A 244 -12.85 17.65 -8.47
C ARG A 244 -13.58 18.57 -7.49
N PHE A 245 -12.93 18.99 -6.40
CA PHE A 245 -13.50 19.84 -5.35
C PHE A 245 -12.52 20.94 -4.87
N PRO A 246 -12.12 21.87 -5.75
CA PRO A 246 -11.10 22.87 -5.45
C PRO A 246 -11.47 23.82 -4.27
N TRP A 247 -12.77 24.00 -4.01
CA TRP A 247 -13.30 24.89 -2.97
C TRP A 247 -13.36 24.26 -1.57
N ALA A 248 -13.30 22.93 -1.46
CA ALA A 248 -13.49 22.22 -0.18
C ALA A 248 -12.18 21.94 0.58
N LEU A 249 -11.04 21.89 -0.13
CA LEU A 249 -9.74 21.46 0.42
C LEU A 249 -8.67 22.57 0.45
N GLY A 250 -9.08 23.83 0.28
CA GLY A 250 -8.20 24.99 0.38
C GLY A 250 -7.10 25.02 -0.69
N GLY A 251 -7.45 25.34 -1.94
CA GLY A 251 -6.47 25.69 -2.97
C GLY A 251 -6.13 27.17 -2.93
N SER A 252 -4.88 27.54 -2.65
CA SER A 252 -4.35 28.83 -3.11
C SER A 252 -3.86 28.65 -4.54
N SER A 253 -4.37 29.53 -5.39
CA SER A 253 -4.07 29.70 -6.81
C SER A 253 -2.59 29.54 -7.17
N HIS A 254 -2.28 28.61 -8.08
CA HIS A 254 -1.48 28.86 -9.30
C HIS A 254 -1.44 27.60 -10.18
N ASP A 255 -2.58 27.35 -10.82
CA ASP A 255 -2.68 26.81 -12.18
C ASP A 255 -3.93 27.47 -12.78
N PRO A 256 -3.82 28.36 -13.79
CA PRO A 256 -4.96 29.10 -14.32
C PRO A 256 -5.96 28.21 -15.08
N GLU A 257 -5.66 26.93 -15.34
CA GLU A 257 -6.56 26.06 -16.11
C GLU A 257 -7.10 24.83 -15.38
N GLY A 258 -6.58 24.49 -14.19
CA GLY A 258 -7.18 23.48 -13.32
C GLY A 258 -7.41 22.11 -13.96
N ARG A 259 -6.57 21.69 -14.93
CA ARG A 259 -6.72 20.41 -15.63
C ARG A 259 -5.87 19.31 -14.99
N PRO A 260 -6.38 18.08 -14.84
CA PRO A 260 -5.54 16.92 -14.51
C PRO A 260 -4.63 16.58 -15.71
N LYS A 261 -3.31 16.52 -15.50
CA LYS A 261 -2.36 16.04 -16.52
C LYS A 261 -2.50 14.51 -16.67
N GLY A 262 -2.72 14.04 -17.90
CA GLY A 262 -2.87 12.62 -18.25
C GLY A 262 -4.23 12.21 -18.84
N ALA A 263 -5.19 13.13 -18.97
CA ALA A 263 -6.43 12.86 -19.70
C ALA A 263 -6.25 13.10 -21.21
N PHE A 264 -5.96 12.03 -21.95
CA PHE A 264 -5.99 11.94 -23.43
C PHE A 264 -5.46 13.19 -24.17
N GLU A 265 -4.14 13.27 -24.37
CA GLU A 265 -3.61 14.10 -25.46
C GLU A 265 -3.78 13.33 -26.77
N THR A 266 -4.77 13.72 -27.57
CA THR A 266 -4.76 13.42 -29.00
C THR A 266 -3.78 14.36 -29.68
N ASP A 267 -2.80 13.78 -30.36
CA ASP A 267 -1.82 14.43 -31.22
C ASP A 267 -2.43 15.56 -32.07
N ASN A 268 -1.77 16.72 -32.07
CA ASN A 268 -1.69 17.64 -33.19
C ASN A 268 -0.51 18.61 -33.00
N ASP A 269 0.56 18.30 -33.73
CA ASP A 269 1.50 19.14 -34.51
C ASP A 269 2.07 20.48 -33.99
N ASP A 270 3.40 20.53 -34.11
CA ASP A 270 4.31 21.63 -34.51
C ASP A 270 4.20 23.00 -33.80
N GLU A 271 5.24 23.34 -33.02
CA GLU A 271 6.25 24.33 -33.42
C GLU A 271 7.40 24.36 -32.39
N GLY A 272 8.63 24.51 -32.88
CA GLY A 272 9.84 24.46 -32.06
C GLY A 272 10.00 25.67 -31.15
N ASP A 273 10.09 25.43 -29.84
CA ASP A 273 10.61 26.38 -28.87
C ASP A 273 11.79 25.79 -28.08
N ARG A 274 12.94 26.47 -28.15
CA ARG A 274 14.16 26.17 -27.39
C ARG A 274 14.03 26.79 -26.00
N ASN A 275 13.10 26.25 -25.22
CA ASN A 275 13.01 26.42 -23.77
C ASN A 275 12.06 25.35 -23.22
N SER A 276 12.42 24.08 -23.43
CA SER A 276 11.70 22.96 -22.83
C SER A 276 11.77 23.13 -21.30
N PRO A 277 10.64 23.27 -20.57
CA PRO A 277 10.65 23.01 -19.14
C PRO A 277 11.23 21.61 -18.97
N LYS A 278 12.14 21.41 -18.01
CA LYS A 278 12.54 20.04 -17.64
C LYS A 278 11.23 19.27 -17.45
N GLU A 279 10.97 18.27 -18.29
CA GLU A 279 9.80 17.41 -18.16
C GLU A 279 9.75 16.98 -16.70
N GLU A 280 8.71 17.41 -15.99
CA GLU A 280 8.47 16.90 -14.65
C GLU A 280 8.33 15.39 -14.79
N PRO A 281 9.08 14.58 -14.01
CA PRO A 281 9.02 13.14 -14.14
C PRO A 281 7.56 12.70 -14.01
N ALA A 282 7.13 11.81 -14.91
CA ALA A 282 5.79 11.26 -14.89
C ALA A 282 5.46 10.79 -13.46
N LEU A 283 4.36 11.29 -12.92
CA LEU A 283 3.88 10.92 -11.60
C LEU A 283 3.71 9.40 -11.54
N PHE A 284 4.23 8.78 -10.47
CA PHE A 284 4.10 7.34 -10.28
C PHE A 284 2.63 6.91 -10.33
N ASN A 285 2.32 5.94 -11.19
CA ASN A 285 1.00 5.36 -11.31
C ASN A 285 0.95 4.01 -10.59
N ALA A 286 0.32 3.99 -9.42
CA ALA A 286 0.20 2.75 -8.67
C ALA A 286 -0.61 1.70 -9.44
N ILE A 287 -1.61 2.09 -10.24
CA ILE A 287 -2.44 1.15 -11.00
C ILE A 287 -1.58 0.32 -11.96
N GLU A 288 -0.68 0.97 -12.70
CA GLU A 288 0.28 0.29 -13.58
C GLU A 288 1.14 -0.70 -12.81
N LEU A 289 1.62 -0.33 -11.60
CA LEU A 289 2.36 -1.27 -10.75
C LEU A 289 1.55 -2.52 -10.40
N TYR A 290 0.26 -2.39 -10.06
CA TYR A 290 -0.56 -3.57 -9.73
C TYR A 290 -0.87 -4.43 -10.95
N LEU A 291 -1.04 -3.82 -12.13
CA LEU A 291 -1.18 -4.55 -13.39
C LEU A 291 0.10 -5.33 -13.70
N GLU A 292 1.28 -4.71 -13.58
CA GLU A 292 2.57 -5.40 -13.72
C GLU A 292 2.75 -6.55 -12.71
N ILE A 293 2.31 -6.36 -11.47
CA ILE A 293 2.33 -7.42 -10.45
C ILE A 293 1.39 -8.56 -10.85
N SER A 294 0.21 -8.25 -11.38
CA SER A 294 -0.73 -9.25 -11.88
C SER A 294 -0.12 -10.07 -13.01
N ASP A 295 0.50 -9.40 -13.99
CA ASP A 295 1.17 -10.06 -15.12
C ASP A 295 2.33 -10.93 -14.64
N MET A 296 3.16 -10.42 -13.72
CA MET A 296 4.26 -11.19 -13.12
C MET A 296 3.77 -12.44 -12.39
N LEU A 297 2.66 -12.36 -11.65
CA LEU A 297 2.07 -13.53 -11.00
C LEU A 297 1.56 -14.53 -12.05
N HIS A 298 0.89 -14.06 -13.09
CA HIS A 298 0.40 -14.90 -14.18
C HIS A 298 1.54 -15.64 -14.91
N GLU A 299 2.64 -14.96 -15.22
CA GLU A 299 3.84 -15.55 -15.85
C GLU A 299 4.49 -16.64 -14.98
N HIS A 300 4.23 -16.61 -13.67
CA HIS A 300 4.73 -17.57 -12.70
C HIS A 300 3.75 -18.70 -12.38
N ASP A 301 2.66 -18.85 -13.14
CA ASP A 301 1.55 -19.79 -12.91
C ASP A 301 0.91 -19.62 -11.51
N LEU A 302 0.74 -18.36 -11.09
CA LEU A 302 0.16 -17.96 -9.81
C LEU A 302 -1.17 -17.24 -9.98
#